data_AF-A0A4R6AE61-F1
#
_entry.id   AF-A0A4R6AE61-F1
#
_cell.length_a   1.000
_cell.length_b   1.000
_cell.length_c   1.000
_cell.angle_alpha   90.00
_cell.angle_beta   90.00
_cell.angle_gamma   90.00
#
_symmetry.space_group_name_H-M   'P 1'
#
loop_
_entity.id
_entity.type
_entity.pdbx_description
1 polymer ?
#
loop_
_entity_poly.entity_id
_entity_poly.type
_entity_poly.pdbx_seq_one_letter_code
_entity_poly.pdbx_strand_id
1 'polypeptide(L)'
;MLSRLDRLIDNPRLHARAARTPILRRFVRREGDAIFDLVAGFAKTQVTLALIESGLLGHLSVGWKDAADAARLSDLPEAEARLLLRAAVACGLVRMRGARFALSRRGRILAAVPGLADMIRHDAILYRDLADPVAFLRGETEPELARFWPYVFGGGAGAQDAARYSPLMADTQGPVAEQTLDRADLSGVRCLMDVGGGTGTFLRHAARALPDARLMLFDLPEVLDAARAGLAELDGRLTLHPGSFRDGALPEGADAISLVRVLYDHDDATVKGLLAAAFAALPPGGRLVVSEPMTGGAAPTVAGDVYFALYCRAMKTGRARAPDEIAGMLRQAGFAQVRCPAMHQPHITSVVEGRKPVVTP
;
A
#
# COMPACT_ATOMS: atom_id res chain seq x y z
N MET A 1 -8.98 -1.15 -35.48
CA MET A 1 -9.15 0.14 -36.18
C MET A 1 -8.26 1.17 -35.49
N LEU A 2 -6.94 1.06 -35.71
CA LEU A 2 -5.94 2.03 -35.21
C LEU A 2 -6.30 3.41 -35.78
N SER A 3 -6.54 4.35 -34.88
CA SER A 3 -7.25 5.58 -35.20
C SER A 3 -6.37 6.48 -36.07
N ARG A 4 -6.97 7.42 -36.81
CA ARG A 4 -6.22 8.44 -37.58
C ARG A 4 -5.31 9.31 -36.68
N LEU A 5 -5.49 9.27 -35.36
CA LEU A 5 -4.65 9.97 -34.37
C LEU A 5 -3.31 9.28 -34.14
N ASP A 6 -3.24 7.95 -34.19
CA ASP A 6 -1.98 7.21 -33.99
C ASP A 6 -0.99 7.54 -35.12
N ARG A 7 -1.51 7.64 -36.36
CA ARG A 7 -0.74 8.07 -37.55
C ARG A 7 -0.26 9.52 -37.52
N LEU A 8 -0.86 10.38 -36.69
CA LEU A 8 -0.42 11.78 -36.51
C LEU A 8 0.80 11.87 -35.57
N ILE A 9 0.94 10.92 -34.64
CA ILE A 9 2.02 10.87 -33.64
C ILE A 9 3.32 10.34 -34.27
N ASP A 10 3.23 9.30 -35.10
CA ASP A 10 4.40 8.64 -35.71
C ASP A 10 5.07 9.44 -36.85
N ASN A 11 4.50 10.58 -37.26
CA ASN A 11 5.03 11.40 -38.35
C ASN A 11 5.46 12.79 -37.85
N PRO A 12 6.78 13.08 -37.77
CA PRO A 12 7.31 14.34 -37.25
C PRO A 12 6.74 15.60 -37.92
N ARG A 13 6.41 15.52 -39.22
CA ARG A 13 5.83 16.65 -39.98
C ARG A 13 4.37 16.90 -39.63
N LEU A 14 3.62 15.84 -39.31
CA LEU A 14 2.23 15.95 -38.87
C LEU A 14 2.15 16.42 -37.41
N HIS A 15 3.04 15.94 -36.54
CA HIS A 15 3.18 16.43 -35.17
C HIS A 15 3.52 17.94 -35.13
N ALA A 16 4.45 18.40 -35.96
CA ALA A 16 4.80 19.82 -36.09
C ALA A 16 3.63 20.69 -36.61
N ARG A 17 2.79 20.15 -37.51
CA ARG A 17 1.57 20.83 -38.00
C ARG A 17 0.46 20.84 -36.94
N ALA A 18 0.28 19.75 -36.20
CA ALA A 18 -0.68 19.65 -35.10
C ALA A 18 -0.33 20.62 -33.95
N ALA A 19 0.95 20.77 -33.61
CA ALA A 19 1.44 21.73 -32.61
C ALA A 19 1.18 23.20 -32.97
N ARG A 20 0.98 23.51 -34.26
CA ARG A 20 0.64 24.86 -34.76
C ARG A 20 -0.87 25.13 -34.81
N THR A 21 -1.71 24.11 -34.62
CA THR A 21 -3.17 24.25 -34.66
C THR A 21 -3.71 24.42 -33.24
N PRO A 22 -4.48 25.47 -32.89
CA PRO A 22 -4.80 25.83 -31.50
C PRO A 22 -5.42 24.71 -30.64
N ILE A 23 -6.35 23.94 -31.20
CA ILE A 23 -7.04 22.84 -30.49
C ILE A 23 -6.11 21.63 -30.30
N LEU A 24 -5.40 21.25 -31.36
CA LEU A 24 -4.45 20.13 -31.34
C LEU A 24 -3.19 20.45 -30.51
N ARG A 25 -2.78 21.72 -30.43
CA ARG A 25 -1.65 22.18 -29.62
C ARG A 25 -1.85 21.87 -28.13
N ARG A 26 -3.08 22.00 -27.62
CA ARG A 26 -3.37 21.71 -26.21
C ARG A 26 -3.26 20.21 -25.91
N PHE A 27 -3.70 19.37 -26.84
CA PHE A 27 -3.56 17.92 -26.75
C PHE A 27 -2.09 17.49 -26.85
N VAL A 28 -1.38 17.95 -27.89
CA VAL A 28 0.06 17.67 -28.08
C VAL A 28 0.90 18.14 -26.90
N ARG A 29 0.61 19.33 -26.33
CA ARG A 29 1.30 19.81 -25.12
C ARG A 29 1.01 18.93 -23.91
N ARG A 30 -0.24 18.50 -23.72
CA ARG A 30 -0.60 17.64 -22.59
C ARG A 30 0.08 16.28 -22.66
N GLU A 31 0.13 15.67 -23.84
CA GLU A 31 0.83 14.41 -24.06
C GLU A 31 2.35 14.58 -23.88
N GLY A 32 2.92 15.66 -24.42
CA GLY A 32 4.33 16.01 -24.20
C GLY A 32 4.67 16.22 -22.72
N ASP A 33 3.82 16.95 -21.99
CA ASP A 33 3.97 17.17 -20.54
C ASP A 33 3.88 15.83 -19.78
N ALA A 34 2.98 14.92 -20.17
CA ALA A 34 2.83 13.60 -19.55
C ALA A 34 4.04 12.67 -19.81
N ILE A 35 4.59 12.68 -21.03
CA ILE A 35 5.80 11.92 -21.36
C ILE A 35 6.99 12.48 -20.58
N PHE A 36 7.14 13.81 -20.56
CA PHE A 36 8.20 14.44 -19.77
C PHE A 36 8.01 14.19 -18.27
N ASP A 37 6.77 14.02 -17.80
CA ASP A 37 6.46 13.65 -16.43
C ASP A 37 7.14 12.33 -16.03
N LEU A 38 7.08 11.33 -16.92
CA LEU A 38 7.77 10.04 -16.79
C LEU A 38 9.28 10.17 -16.86
N VAL A 39 9.81 10.94 -17.83
CA VAL A 39 11.26 11.19 -17.99
C VAL A 39 11.85 11.81 -16.72
N ALA A 40 11.14 12.77 -16.12
CA ALA A 40 11.56 13.44 -14.89
C ALA A 40 11.12 12.70 -13.62
N GLY A 41 10.45 11.55 -13.72
CA GLY A 41 9.84 10.83 -12.60
C GLY A 41 10.86 10.46 -11.52
N PHE A 42 12.00 9.88 -11.92
CA PHE A 42 13.07 9.51 -11.00
C PHE A 42 13.59 10.72 -10.19
N ALA A 43 13.75 11.87 -10.84
CA ALA A 43 14.20 13.10 -10.19
C ALA A 43 13.15 13.66 -9.22
N LYS A 44 11.85 13.53 -9.52
CA LYS A 44 10.76 13.94 -8.60
C LYS A 44 10.73 13.08 -7.34
N THR A 45 10.97 11.78 -7.48
CA THR A 45 11.12 10.87 -6.34
C THR A 45 12.28 11.34 -5.45
N GLN A 46 13.43 11.65 -6.05
CA GLN A 46 14.61 12.16 -5.31
C GLN A 46 14.36 13.53 -4.66
N VAL A 47 13.65 14.45 -5.32
CA VAL A 47 13.27 15.75 -4.72
C VAL A 47 12.38 15.55 -3.50
N THR A 48 11.43 14.61 -3.58
CA THR A 48 10.53 14.30 -2.47
C THR A 48 11.29 13.70 -1.29
N LEU A 49 12.16 12.73 -1.56
CA LEU A 49 13.03 12.11 -0.54
C LEU A 49 14.00 13.15 0.07
N ALA A 50 14.67 13.96 -0.74
CA ALA A 50 15.57 15.00 -0.26
C ALA A 50 14.85 16.03 0.63
N LEU A 51 13.60 16.39 0.33
CA LEU A 51 12.82 17.29 1.17
C LEU A 51 12.50 16.68 2.55
N ILE A 52 12.35 15.36 2.62
CA ILE A 52 12.12 14.59 3.85
C ILE A 52 13.42 14.45 4.64
N GLU A 53 14.50 13.99 4.01
CA GLU A 53 15.80 13.72 4.64
C GLU A 53 16.49 15.00 5.14
N SER A 54 16.32 16.11 4.42
CA SER A 54 16.82 17.42 4.85
C SER A 54 16.05 18.04 6.04
N GLY A 55 14.96 17.41 6.51
CA GLY A 55 14.08 17.96 7.54
C GLY A 55 13.21 19.15 7.08
N LEU A 56 13.39 19.64 5.85
CA LEU A 56 12.68 20.82 5.34
C LEU A 56 11.18 20.60 5.23
N LEU A 57 10.71 19.37 4.99
CA LEU A 57 9.28 19.05 5.01
C LEU A 57 8.63 19.50 6.34
N GLY A 58 9.27 19.17 7.47
CA GLY A 58 8.79 19.57 8.80
C GLY A 58 8.91 21.07 9.02
N HIS A 59 10.07 21.67 8.72
CA HIS A 59 10.31 23.09 8.96
C HIS A 59 9.42 24.05 8.13
N LEU A 60 9.06 23.66 6.91
CA LEU A 60 8.18 24.46 6.04
C LEU A 60 6.69 24.35 6.43
N SER A 61 6.35 23.46 7.37
CA SER A 61 4.98 23.36 7.90
C SER A 61 4.60 24.60 8.72
N VAL A 62 5.60 25.28 9.30
CA VAL A 62 5.42 26.46 10.16
C VAL A 62 5.97 27.73 9.48
N GLY A 63 5.05 28.53 8.94
CA GLY A 63 5.36 29.83 8.37
C GLY A 63 6.04 29.79 7.00
N TRP A 64 6.54 30.95 6.58
CA TRP A 64 7.29 31.10 5.33
C TRP A 64 8.78 31.19 5.63
N LYS A 65 9.60 30.53 4.82
CA LYS A 65 11.07 30.51 4.90
C LYS A 65 11.69 31.02 3.60
N ASP A 66 12.82 31.70 3.67
CA ASP A 66 13.64 31.96 2.48
C ASP A 66 14.71 30.87 2.28
N ALA A 67 15.57 31.04 1.28
CA ALA A 67 16.63 30.08 0.99
C ALA A 67 17.70 30.03 2.09
N ALA A 68 18.01 31.17 2.73
CA ALA A 68 18.99 31.23 3.80
C ALA A 68 18.47 30.55 5.08
N ASP A 69 17.18 30.72 5.38
CA ASP A 69 16.51 29.97 6.44
C ASP A 69 16.59 28.46 6.18
N ALA A 70 16.23 28.03 4.96
CA ALA A 70 16.25 26.63 4.59
C ALA A 70 17.66 26.03 4.69
N ALA A 71 18.67 26.73 4.17
CA ALA A 71 20.07 26.34 4.26
C ALA A 71 20.50 26.03 5.70
N ARG A 72 20.19 26.94 6.64
CA ARG A 72 20.51 26.75 8.07
C ARG A 72 19.75 25.58 8.70
N LEU A 73 18.52 25.32 8.27
CA LEU A 73 17.66 24.28 8.84
C LEU A 73 17.97 22.89 8.30
N SER A 74 18.55 22.80 7.10
CA SER A 74 18.85 21.53 6.42
C SER A 74 20.34 21.19 6.34
N ASP A 75 21.23 22.07 6.81
CA ASP A 75 22.68 21.98 6.60
C ASP A 75 23.07 21.84 5.11
N LEU A 76 22.29 22.47 4.23
CA LEU A 76 22.60 22.52 2.80
C LEU A 76 23.21 23.88 2.46
N PRO A 77 24.13 23.96 1.49
CA PRO A 77 24.54 25.25 0.97
C PRO A 77 23.34 26.00 0.38
N GLU A 78 23.36 27.33 0.45
CA GLU A 78 22.15 28.14 0.18
C GLU A 78 21.63 27.99 -1.26
N ALA A 79 22.52 27.83 -2.24
CA ALA A 79 22.10 27.66 -3.64
C ALA A 79 21.37 26.32 -3.85
N GLU A 80 21.74 25.29 -3.10
CA GLU A 80 21.28 23.91 -3.16
C GLU A 80 19.96 23.78 -2.40
N ALA A 81 19.85 24.42 -1.24
CA ALA A 81 18.58 24.60 -0.54
C ALA A 81 17.56 25.33 -1.45
N ARG A 82 18.00 26.38 -2.15
CA ARG A 82 17.16 27.11 -3.11
C ARG A 82 16.76 26.24 -4.31
N LEU A 83 17.68 25.43 -4.84
CA LEU A 83 17.41 24.49 -5.92
C LEU A 83 16.35 23.47 -5.48
N LEU A 84 16.53 22.85 -4.33
CA LEU A 84 15.59 21.87 -3.77
C LEU A 84 14.20 22.48 -3.55
N LEU A 85 14.12 23.68 -2.96
CA LEU A 85 12.85 24.38 -2.76
C LEU A 85 12.13 24.68 -4.07
N ARG A 86 12.86 25.13 -5.10
CA ARG A 86 12.28 25.40 -6.43
C ARG A 86 11.82 24.11 -7.11
N ALA A 87 12.58 23.03 -6.99
CA ALA A 87 12.18 21.71 -7.49
C ALA A 87 10.93 21.18 -6.76
N ALA A 88 10.86 21.35 -5.44
CA ALA A 88 9.71 20.98 -4.63
C ALA A 88 8.46 21.83 -4.96
N VAL A 89 8.64 23.09 -5.40
CA VAL A 89 7.56 23.91 -5.97
C VAL A 89 7.05 23.31 -7.28
N ALA A 90 7.96 22.90 -8.17
CA ALA A 90 7.58 22.25 -9.43
C ALA A 90 6.87 20.90 -9.21
N CYS A 91 7.23 20.16 -8.16
CA CYS A 91 6.53 18.93 -7.74
C CYS A 91 5.19 19.20 -7.04
N GLY A 92 4.87 20.47 -6.77
CA GLY A 92 3.65 20.89 -6.08
C GLY A 92 3.64 20.56 -4.59
N LEU A 93 4.78 20.24 -3.98
CA LEU A 93 4.92 20.00 -2.53
C LEU A 93 5.09 21.31 -1.75
N VAL A 94 5.73 22.29 -2.39
CA VAL A 94 6.00 23.63 -1.83
C VAL A 94 5.30 24.68 -2.69
N ARG A 95 4.97 25.82 -2.08
CA ARG A 95 4.49 27.02 -2.78
C ARG A 95 5.47 28.17 -2.56
N MET A 96 5.58 29.05 -3.54
CA MET A 96 6.52 30.17 -3.54
C MET A 96 5.78 31.50 -3.64
N ARG A 97 6.21 32.51 -2.87
CA ARG A 97 5.77 33.90 -2.95
C ARG A 97 7.00 34.81 -2.88
N GLY A 98 7.38 35.42 -3.99
CA GLY A 98 8.66 36.13 -4.09
C GLY A 98 9.82 35.17 -3.82
N ALA A 99 10.71 35.52 -2.89
CA ALA A 99 11.84 34.69 -2.46
C ALA A 99 11.51 33.76 -1.27
N ARG A 100 10.23 33.64 -0.88
CA ARG A 100 9.80 32.84 0.27
C ARG A 100 9.01 31.60 -0.15
N PHE A 101 9.13 30.56 0.66
CA PHE A 101 8.59 29.23 0.45
C PHE A 101 7.80 28.75 1.68
N ALA A 102 6.75 27.97 1.45
CA ALA A 102 5.98 27.29 2.49
C ALA A 102 5.38 26.01 1.91
N LEU A 103 4.95 25.05 2.74
CA LEU A 103 4.25 23.88 2.21
C LEU A 103 2.99 24.25 1.43
N SER A 104 2.77 23.53 0.33
CA SER A 104 1.49 23.52 -0.39
C SER A 104 0.46 22.66 0.37
N ARG A 105 -0.77 22.55 -0.14
CA ARG A 105 -1.75 21.59 0.39
C ARG A 105 -1.23 20.15 0.32
N ARG A 106 -0.60 19.75 -0.80
CA ARG A 106 -0.04 18.41 -0.99
C ARG A 106 1.12 18.15 -0.03
N GLY A 107 2.03 19.11 0.11
CA GLY A 107 3.13 19.00 1.07
C GLY A 107 2.66 18.89 2.52
N ARG A 108 1.58 19.61 2.89
CA ARG A 108 0.99 19.49 4.23
C ARG A 108 0.34 18.13 4.48
N ILE A 109 -0.35 17.56 3.48
CA ILE A 109 -0.90 16.20 3.58
C ILE A 109 0.25 15.21 3.76
N LEU A 110 1.30 15.33 2.94
CA LEU A 110 2.51 14.51 3.06
C LEU A 110 3.14 14.57 4.46
N ALA A 111 3.21 15.77 5.05
CA ALA A 111 3.76 15.98 6.38
C ALA A 111 2.83 15.52 7.53
N ALA A 112 1.51 15.45 7.29
CA ALA A 112 0.52 15.20 8.34
C ALA A 112 0.06 13.74 8.43
N VAL A 113 0.11 12.99 7.33
CA VAL A 113 -0.31 11.58 7.32
C VAL A 113 0.79 10.72 7.97
N PRO A 114 0.51 10.04 9.10
CA PRO A 114 1.48 9.17 9.75
C PRO A 114 2.01 8.09 8.80
N GLY A 115 3.29 7.73 8.93
CA GLY A 115 3.95 6.69 8.13
C GLY A 115 4.24 7.04 6.67
N LEU A 116 3.65 8.09 6.08
CA LEU A 116 3.83 8.39 4.65
C LEU A 116 5.27 8.85 4.32
N ALA A 117 5.89 9.65 5.19
CA ALA A 117 7.29 10.03 5.03
C ALA A 117 8.23 8.82 5.19
N ASP A 118 7.94 7.93 6.15
CA ASP A 118 8.71 6.71 6.37
C ASP A 118 8.57 5.70 5.23
N MET A 119 7.39 5.64 4.61
CA MET A 119 7.17 4.85 3.39
C MET A 119 8.07 5.33 2.25
N ILE A 120 8.18 6.64 2.05
CA ILE A 120 9.06 7.21 1.01
C ILE A 120 10.54 6.96 1.33
N ARG A 121 10.94 6.97 2.60
CA ARG A 121 12.30 6.57 3.00
C ARG A 121 12.57 5.11 2.67
N HIS A 122 11.60 4.24 2.96
CA HIS A 122 11.70 2.81 2.68
C HIS A 122 11.77 2.50 1.19
N ASP A 123 11.05 3.26 0.36
CA ASP A 123 11.09 3.14 -1.11
C ASP A 123 12.48 3.36 -1.71
N ALA A 124 13.42 3.98 -0.97
CA ALA A 124 14.81 4.08 -1.41
C ALA A 124 15.47 2.69 -1.62
N ILE A 125 14.98 1.65 -0.92
CA ILE A 125 15.41 0.26 -1.11
C ILE A 125 14.92 -0.27 -2.45
N LEU A 126 13.61 -0.18 -2.71
CA LEU A 126 13.04 -0.59 -4.00
C LEU A 126 13.63 0.21 -5.17
N TYR A 127 13.94 1.49 -4.97
CA TYR A 127 14.61 2.31 -5.97
C TYR A 127 15.99 1.73 -6.37
N ARG A 128 16.76 1.23 -5.40
CA ARG A 128 18.05 0.55 -5.69
C ARG A 128 17.83 -0.80 -6.36
N ASP A 129 16.84 -1.56 -5.92
CA ASP A 129 16.50 -2.86 -6.51
C ASP A 129 16.09 -2.74 -7.99
N LEU A 130 15.51 -1.61 -8.38
CA LEU A 130 15.10 -1.30 -9.75
C LEU A 130 16.17 -0.56 -10.58
N ALA A 131 17.42 -0.48 -10.10
CA ALA A 131 18.50 0.19 -10.84
C ALA A 131 18.82 -0.47 -12.20
N ASP A 132 18.66 -1.79 -12.30
CA ASP A 132 18.60 -2.53 -13.57
C ASP A 132 17.22 -3.19 -13.72
N PRO A 133 16.22 -2.47 -14.25
CA PRO A 133 14.85 -2.95 -14.28
C PRO A 133 14.65 -4.15 -15.22
N VAL A 134 15.52 -4.32 -16.24
CA VAL A 134 15.40 -5.45 -17.18
C VAL A 134 15.94 -6.72 -16.53
N ALA A 135 17.12 -6.66 -15.90
CA ALA A 135 17.65 -7.79 -15.13
C ALA A 135 16.69 -8.17 -13.99
N PHE A 136 16.12 -7.17 -13.29
CA PHE A 136 15.10 -7.38 -12.27
C PHE A 136 13.89 -8.17 -12.80
N LEU A 137 13.34 -7.77 -13.95
CA LEU A 137 12.18 -8.45 -14.55
C LEU A 137 12.52 -9.85 -15.06
N ARG A 138 13.77 -10.09 -15.48
CA ARG A 138 14.27 -11.44 -15.82
C ARG A 138 14.51 -12.32 -14.59
N GLY A 139 14.52 -11.74 -13.39
CA GLY A 139 14.84 -12.45 -12.15
C GLY A 139 16.35 -12.69 -11.97
N GLU A 140 17.18 -11.87 -12.61
CA GLU A 140 18.65 -11.97 -12.58
C GLU A 140 19.27 -11.17 -11.42
N THR A 141 18.45 -10.51 -10.60
CA THR A 141 18.86 -9.69 -9.45
C THR A 141 18.50 -10.34 -8.12
N GLU A 142 19.22 -9.99 -7.05
CA GLU A 142 18.86 -10.29 -5.66
C GLU A 142 18.44 -8.99 -4.95
N PRO A 143 17.13 -8.67 -4.91
CA PRO A 143 16.62 -7.45 -4.31
C PRO A 143 16.92 -7.38 -2.81
N GLU A 144 17.37 -6.21 -2.34
CA GLU A 144 17.53 -5.91 -0.92
C GLU A 144 16.20 -6.02 -0.17
N LEU A 145 15.08 -5.67 -0.83
CA LEU A 145 13.76 -5.67 -0.21
C LEU A 145 13.32 -7.07 0.27
N ALA A 146 13.80 -8.15 -0.36
CA ALA A 146 13.50 -9.52 0.04
C ALA A 146 13.96 -9.85 1.47
N ARG A 147 14.93 -9.11 2.02
CA ARG A 147 15.49 -9.34 3.37
C ARG A 147 14.53 -8.97 4.51
N PHE A 148 13.50 -8.17 4.23
CA PHE A 148 12.54 -7.69 5.22
C PHE A 148 11.41 -8.69 5.52
N TRP A 149 11.33 -9.78 4.76
CA TRP A 149 10.23 -10.75 4.82
C TRP A 149 10.64 -12.16 5.28
N PRO A 150 11.53 -12.32 6.28
CA PRO A 150 12.06 -13.64 6.66
C PRO A 150 11.00 -14.57 7.24
N TYR A 151 9.92 -14.02 7.82
CA TYR A 151 8.81 -14.79 8.41
C TYR A 151 8.07 -15.63 7.36
N VAL A 152 7.99 -15.18 6.10
CA VAL A 152 7.34 -15.96 5.05
C VAL A 152 8.09 -17.24 4.73
N PHE A 153 9.41 -17.24 4.91
CA PHE A 153 10.28 -18.39 4.69
C PHE A 153 10.45 -19.27 5.94
N GLY A 154 9.75 -18.97 7.05
CA GLY A 154 9.79 -19.78 8.27
C GLY A 154 11.11 -19.71 9.05
N GLY A 155 11.90 -18.63 8.89
CA GLY A 155 13.21 -18.49 9.53
C GLY A 155 13.37 -17.21 10.36
N GLY A 156 14.07 -17.32 11.51
CA GLY A 156 14.43 -16.19 12.38
C GLY A 156 15.64 -15.35 11.91
N ALA A 157 16.19 -15.64 10.72
CA ALA A 157 17.29 -14.87 10.14
C ALA A 157 16.74 -13.64 9.41
N GLY A 158 17.09 -12.43 9.86
CA GLY A 158 16.56 -11.16 9.32
C GLY A 158 15.72 -10.33 10.30
N ALA A 159 15.63 -10.76 11.57
CA ALA A 159 14.83 -10.11 12.61
C ALA A 159 15.08 -8.60 12.79
N GLN A 160 16.30 -8.11 12.53
CA GLN A 160 16.62 -6.68 12.64
C GLN A 160 15.97 -5.84 11.53
N ASP A 161 15.96 -6.33 10.29
CA ASP A 161 15.35 -5.62 9.16
C ASP A 161 13.82 -5.69 9.26
N ALA A 162 13.28 -6.85 9.62
CA ALA A 162 11.86 -7.00 9.94
C ALA A 162 11.42 -6.04 11.06
N ALA A 163 12.18 -5.94 12.16
CA ALA A 163 11.86 -5.02 13.27
C ALA A 163 11.92 -3.53 12.88
N ARG A 164 12.73 -3.15 11.89
CA ARG A 164 12.75 -1.79 11.34
C ARG A 164 11.55 -1.48 10.46
N TYR A 165 10.93 -2.50 9.87
CA TYR A 165 9.81 -2.36 8.94
C TYR A 165 8.43 -2.52 9.60
N SER A 166 8.32 -3.29 10.69
CA SER A 166 7.05 -3.47 11.41
C SER A 166 6.36 -2.17 11.83
N PRO A 167 7.05 -1.12 12.33
CA PRO A 167 6.42 0.16 12.63
C PRO A 167 5.81 0.84 11.40
N LEU A 168 6.50 0.77 10.24
CA LEU A 168 6.02 1.34 8.99
C LEU A 168 4.71 0.66 8.52
N MET A 169 4.62 -0.67 8.66
CA MET A 169 3.38 -1.38 8.35
C MET A 169 2.25 -1.02 9.29
N ALA A 170 2.51 -0.90 10.58
CA ALA A 170 1.51 -0.47 11.55
C ALA A 170 1.00 0.95 11.25
N ASP A 171 1.92 1.91 11.01
CA ASP A 171 1.58 3.32 10.80
C ASP A 171 0.78 3.55 9.51
N THR A 172 1.01 2.72 8.48
CA THR A 172 0.25 2.80 7.21
C THR A 172 -1.05 1.98 7.21
N GLN A 173 -1.34 1.23 8.29
CA GLN A 173 -2.51 0.36 8.36
C GLN A 173 -3.79 1.12 8.76
N GLY A 174 -3.69 2.28 9.43
CA GLY A 174 -4.85 3.07 9.85
C GLY A 174 -5.82 3.40 8.70
N PRO A 175 -5.36 4.08 7.62
CA PRO A 175 -6.21 4.38 6.45
C PRO A 175 -6.74 3.14 5.74
N VAL A 176 -5.99 2.04 5.75
CA VAL A 176 -6.47 0.74 5.22
C VAL A 176 -7.64 0.26 6.07
N ALA A 177 -7.45 0.16 7.39
CA ALA A 177 -8.47 -0.32 8.31
C ALA A 177 -9.76 0.49 8.23
N GLU A 178 -9.67 1.83 8.19
CA GLU A 178 -10.82 2.72 8.04
C GLU A 178 -11.61 2.43 6.75
N GLN A 179 -10.93 2.27 5.62
CA GLN A 179 -11.60 1.99 4.34
C GLN A 179 -12.16 0.57 4.25
N THR A 180 -11.46 -0.39 4.82
CA THR A 180 -11.95 -1.77 4.92
C THR A 180 -13.24 -1.81 5.73
N LEU A 181 -13.26 -1.18 6.92
CA LEU A 181 -14.41 -1.19 7.81
C LEU A 181 -15.61 -0.39 7.26
N ASP A 182 -15.36 0.65 6.46
CA ASP A 182 -16.41 1.41 5.75
C ASP A 182 -17.09 0.57 4.65
N ARG A 183 -16.34 -0.35 4.01
CA ARG A 183 -16.79 -1.04 2.79
C ARG A 183 -17.12 -2.51 2.94
N ALA A 184 -16.52 -3.21 3.89
CA ALA A 184 -16.78 -4.61 4.15
C ALA A 184 -18.13 -4.79 4.86
N ASP A 185 -18.89 -5.81 4.46
CA ASP A 185 -20.15 -6.15 5.13
C ASP A 185 -19.89 -6.90 6.44
N LEU A 186 -19.70 -6.14 7.52
CA LEU A 186 -19.53 -6.64 8.89
C LEU A 186 -20.80 -6.49 9.74
N SER A 187 -21.95 -6.22 9.12
CA SER A 187 -23.23 -6.04 9.80
C SER A 187 -23.62 -7.26 10.64
N GLY A 188 -23.81 -7.12 11.95
CA GLY A 188 -24.21 -8.22 12.83
C GLY A 188 -23.13 -9.28 13.10
N VAL A 189 -21.86 -8.99 12.79
CA VAL A 189 -20.71 -9.79 13.24
C VAL A 189 -20.60 -9.72 14.77
N ARG A 190 -20.47 -10.88 15.42
CA ARG A 190 -20.33 -10.98 16.89
C ARG A 190 -18.93 -11.37 17.32
N CYS A 191 -18.17 -12.02 16.45
CA CYS A 191 -16.79 -12.40 16.71
C CYS A 191 -15.96 -12.29 15.43
N LEU A 192 -15.01 -11.34 15.42
CA LEU A 192 -14.09 -11.10 14.30
C LEU A 192 -12.72 -11.67 14.63
N MET A 193 -12.21 -12.56 13.78
CA MET A 193 -10.82 -13.01 13.82
C MET A 193 -9.99 -12.33 12.74
N ASP A 194 -8.90 -11.69 13.13
CA ASP A 194 -7.88 -11.16 12.21
C ASP A 194 -6.71 -12.13 12.16
N VAL A 195 -6.45 -12.70 10.99
CA VAL A 195 -5.38 -13.68 10.76
C VAL A 195 -4.20 -12.97 10.12
N GLY A 196 -3.01 -13.07 10.72
CA GLY A 196 -1.84 -12.28 10.32
C GLY A 196 -1.99 -10.79 10.68
N GLY A 197 -2.72 -10.49 11.76
CA GLY A 197 -3.08 -9.11 12.13
C GLY A 197 -1.92 -8.26 12.71
N GLY A 198 -0.75 -8.84 12.89
CA GLY A 198 0.48 -8.14 13.27
C GLY A 198 0.36 -7.44 14.63
N THR A 199 0.53 -6.12 14.62
CA THR A 199 0.39 -5.27 15.81
C THR A 199 -1.06 -5.11 16.28
N GLY A 200 -2.03 -5.70 15.56
CA GLY A 200 -3.45 -5.62 15.84
C GLY A 200 -4.07 -4.24 15.56
N THR A 201 -3.40 -3.40 14.76
CA THR A 201 -3.90 -2.06 14.40
C THR A 201 -5.28 -2.15 13.73
N PHE A 202 -5.49 -3.11 12.83
CA PHE A 202 -6.81 -3.33 12.24
C PHE A 202 -7.88 -3.64 13.30
N LEU A 203 -7.60 -4.55 14.24
CA LEU A 203 -8.54 -4.91 15.31
C LEU A 203 -8.85 -3.74 16.25
N ARG A 204 -7.90 -2.83 16.51
CA ARG A 204 -8.16 -1.61 17.30
C ARG A 204 -9.17 -0.69 16.60
N HIS A 205 -9.10 -0.57 15.28
CA HIS A 205 -10.10 0.15 14.49
C HIS A 205 -11.44 -0.61 14.46
N ALA A 206 -11.40 -1.93 14.28
CA ALA A 206 -12.59 -2.78 14.26
C ALA A 206 -13.33 -2.74 15.60
N ALA A 207 -12.62 -2.69 16.74
CA ALA A 207 -13.20 -2.59 18.08
C ALA A 207 -14.10 -1.35 18.27
N ARG A 208 -13.79 -0.27 17.55
CA ARG A 208 -14.57 0.98 17.55
C ARG A 208 -15.79 0.89 16.63
N ALA A 209 -15.64 0.25 15.47
CA ALA A 209 -16.72 0.06 14.51
C ALA A 209 -17.74 -1.02 14.94
N LEU A 210 -17.27 -2.02 15.71
CA LEU A 210 -18.04 -3.15 16.21
C LEU A 210 -17.95 -3.17 17.75
N PRO A 211 -18.63 -2.27 18.47
CA PRO A 211 -18.44 -2.07 19.91
C PRO A 211 -18.79 -3.30 20.76
N ASP A 212 -19.68 -4.17 20.27
CA ASP A 212 -20.14 -5.36 21.01
C ASP A 212 -19.46 -6.67 20.56
N ALA A 213 -18.64 -6.63 19.51
CA ALA A 213 -18.00 -7.82 18.99
C ALA A 213 -16.83 -8.29 19.89
N ARG A 214 -16.68 -9.62 20.01
CA ARG A 214 -15.44 -10.24 20.48
C ARG A 214 -14.40 -10.21 19.36
N LEU A 215 -13.13 -10.15 19.74
CA LEU A 215 -12.03 -10.07 18.79
C LEU A 215 -11.06 -11.22 19.04
N MET A 216 -10.56 -11.81 17.95
CA MET A 216 -9.52 -12.83 17.97
C MET A 216 -8.36 -12.35 17.10
N LEU A 217 -7.14 -12.36 17.63
CA LEU A 217 -5.93 -12.10 16.86
C LEU A 217 -5.17 -13.42 16.70
N PHE A 218 -5.03 -13.89 15.47
CA PHE A 218 -4.22 -15.05 15.14
C PHE A 218 -2.94 -14.61 14.44
N ASP A 219 -1.78 -14.90 15.03
CA ASP A 219 -0.48 -14.57 14.47
C ASP A 219 0.63 -15.45 15.07
N LEU A 220 1.85 -15.33 14.56
CA LEU A 220 3.01 -16.04 15.09
C LEU A 220 3.25 -15.66 16.57
N PRO A 221 3.72 -16.60 17.41
CA PRO A 221 3.94 -16.34 18.84
C PRO A 221 4.76 -15.07 19.12
N GLU A 222 5.88 -14.90 18.42
CA GLU A 222 6.77 -13.75 18.58
C GLU A 222 6.14 -12.42 18.17
N VAL A 223 5.19 -12.44 17.22
CA VAL A 223 4.46 -11.24 16.78
C VAL A 223 3.43 -10.86 17.84
N LEU A 224 2.71 -11.84 18.40
CA LEU A 224 1.73 -11.60 19.46
C LEU A 224 2.37 -11.05 20.73
N ASP A 225 3.55 -11.54 21.09
CA ASP A 225 4.30 -11.05 22.23
C ASP A 225 4.69 -9.57 22.06
N ALA A 226 5.10 -9.17 20.85
CA ALA A 226 5.40 -7.77 20.52
C ALA A 226 4.15 -6.88 20.49
N ALA A 227 3.00 -7.41 20.06
CA ALA A 227 1.75 -6.66 19.93
C ALA A 227 1.02 -6.45 21.27
N ARG A 228 1.23 -7.34 22.26
CA ARG A 228 0.46 -7.41 23.51
C ARG A 228 0.32 -6.07 24.23
N ALA A 229 1.41 -5.31 24.36
CA ALA A 229 1.38 -4.02 25.06
C ALA A 229 0.48 -2.98 24.38
N GLY A 230 0.42 -2.98 23.04
CA GLY A 230 -0.44 -2.09 22.25
C GLY A 230 -1.91 -2.49 22.21
N LEU A 231 -2.24 -3.68 22.76
CA LEU A 231 -3.58 -4.27 22.71
C LEU A 231 -4.28 -4.30 24.07
N ALA A 232 -3.63 -3.80 25.14
CA ALA A 232 -4.21 -3.76 26.49
C ALA A 232 -5.54 -3.00 26.58
N GLU A 233 -5.76 -2.03 25.70
CA GLU A 233 -7.04 -1.29 25.58
C GLU A 233 -8.22 -2.17 25.11
N LEU A 234 -7.94 -3.36 24.59
CA LEU A 234 -8.94 -4.35 24.14
C LEU A 234 -9.13 -5.51 25.14
N ASP A 235 -8.54 -5.39 26.34
CA ASP A 235 -8.65 -6.41 27.39
C ASP A 235 -10.12 -6.75 27.70
N GLY A 236 -10.39 -8.03 27.90
CA GLY A 236 -11.75 -8.56 28.11
C GLY A 236 -12.58 -8.74 26.83
N ARG A 237 -12.15 -8.20 25.69
CA ARG A 237 -12.79 -8.42 24.38
C ARG A 237 -11.90 -9.18 23.39
N LEU A 238 -10.59 -9.07 23.53
CA LEU A 238 -9.60 -9.69 22.66
C LEU A 238 -9.08 -11.01 23.24
N THR A 239 -9.00 -12.03 22.38
CA THR A 239 -8.26 -13.28 22.65
C THR A 239 -7.11 -13.43 21.65
N LEU A 240 -5.92 -13.79 22.14
CA LEU A 240 -4.74 -14.02 21.31
C LEU A 240 -4.58 -15.51 21.01
N HIS A 241 -4.36 -15.86 19.74
CA HIS A 241 -4.23 -17.22 19.25
C HIS A 241 -2.88 -17.41 18.54
N PRO A 242 -1.83 -17.87 19.25
CA PRO A 242 -0.53 -18.10 18.65
C PRO A 242 -0.58 -19.27 17.65
N GLY A 243 -0.07 -19.06 16.44
CA GLY A 243 0.02 -20.11 15.44
C GLY A 243 0.49 -19.62 14.07
N SER A 244 0.79 -20.60 13.22
CA SER A 244 1.07 -20.39 11.80
C SER A 244 -0.06 -21.02 11.00
N PHE A 245 -0.67 -20.25 10.09
CA PHE A 245 -1.71 -20.77 9.20
C PHE A 245 -1.16 -21.74 8.14
N ARG A 246 0.17 -21.91 8.05
CA ARG A 246 0.81 -22.91 7.19
C ARG A 246 0.79 -24.31 7.81
N ASP A 247 0.74 -24.38 9.14
CA ASP A 247 1.04 -25.60 9.89
C ASP A 247 -0.20 -26.20 10.58
N GLY A 248 -1.38 -25.58 10.46
CA GLY A 248 -2.56 -26.06 11.16
C GLY A 248 -3.85 -25.35 10.81
N ALA A 249 -4.92 -25.84 11.44
CA ALA A 249 -6.24 -25.24 11.35
C ALA A 249 -6.28 -23.89 12.09
N LEU A 250 -7.07 -22.96 11.56
CA LEU A 250 -7.40 -21.73 12.27
C LEU A 250 -8.36 -22.02 13.43
N PRO A 251 -8.32 -21.24 14.52
CA PRO A 251 -9.23 -21.46 15.65
C PRO A 251 -10.68 -21.18 15.24
N GLU A 252 -11.59 -21.97 15.81
CA GLU A 252 -13.04 -21.80 15.62
C GLU A 252 -13.60 -20.70 16.54
N GLY A 253 -14.86 -20.31 16.30
CA GLY A 253 -15.63 -19.41 17.16
C GLY A 253 -15.84 -18.00 16.61
N ALA A 254 -15.12 -17.63 15.53
CA ALA A 254 -15.36 -16.40 14.79
C ALA A 254 -16.51 -16.57 13.78
N ASP A 255 -17.37 -15.55 13.63
CA ASP A 255 -18.37 -15.48 12.56
C ASP A 255 -17.96 -14.55 11.41
N ALA A 256 -16.81 -13.88 11.54
CA ALA A 256 -16.08 -13.25 10.45
C ALA A 256 -14.55 -13.43 10.60
N ILE A 257 -13.86 -13.59 9.48
CA ILE A 257 -12.40 -13.59 9.37
C ILE A 257 -11.96 -12.44 8.49
N SER A 258 -10.94 -11.70 8.91
CA SER A 258 -10.22 -10.72 8.08
C SER A 258 -8.82 -11.20 7.72
N LEU A 259 -8.43 -10.93 6.48
CA LEU A 259 -7.08 -11.09 5.93
C LEU A 259 -6.64 -9.72 5.40
N VAL A 260 -6.06 -8.91 6.27
CA VAL A 260 -5.66 -7.53 5.93
C VAL A 260 -4.18 -7.50 5.60
N ARG A 261 -3.83 -7.24 4.34
CA ARG A 261 -2.44 -7.23 3.84
C ARG A 261 -1.70 -8.56 4.07
N VAL A 262 -2.39 -9.68 3.85
CA VAL A 262 -1.85 -11.03 4.07
C VAL A 262 -1.55 -11.74 2.76
N LEU A 263 -2.49 -11.77 1.80
CA LEU A 263 -2.37 -12.69 0.68
C LEU A 263 -1.24 -12.32 -0.28
N TYR A 264 -0.98 -11.01 -0.48
CA TYR A 264 0.07 -10.58 -1.41
C TYR A 264 1.49 -10.97 -0.96
N ASP A 265 1.69 -11.29 0.31
CA ASP A 265 2.97 -11.75 0.87
C ASP A 265 3.30 -13.18 0.47
N HIS A 266 2.31 -13.93 -0.01
CA HIS A 266 2.41 -15.37 -0.18
C HIS A 266 2.16 -15.80 -1.62
N ASP A 267 2.76 -16.93 -1.99
CA ASP A 267 2.49 -17.60 -3.25
C ASP A 267 1.05 -18.16 -3.32
N ASP A 268 0.62 -18.50 -4.53
CA ASP A 268 -0.75 -18.97 -4.77
C ASP A 268 -1.07 -20.30 -4.06
N ALA A 269 -0.07 -21.14 -3.75
CA ALA A 269 -0.28 -22.40 -3.05
C ALA A 269 -0.61 -22.16 -1.57
N THR A 270 0.18 -21.31 -0.91
CA THR A 270 -0.02 -20.88 0.47
C THR A 270 -1.36 -20.15 0.61
N VAL A 271 -1.67 -19.23 -0.32
CA VAL A 271 -2.96 -18.51 -0.32
C VAL A 271 -4.14 -19.46 -0.43
N LYS A 272 -4.09 -20.45 -1.33
CA LYS A 272 -5.16 -21.46 -1.44
C LYS A 272 -5.35 -22.26 -0.14
N GLY A 273 -4.25 -22.66 0.51
CA GLY A 273 -4.29 -23.35 1.80
C GLY A 273 -4.95 -22.49 2.89
N LEU A 274 -4.54 -21.23 3.00
CA LEU A 274 -5.11 -20.28 3.96
C LEU A 274 -6.60 -20.02 3.73
N LEU A 275 -7.03 -19.84 2.47
CA LEU A 275 -8.44 -19.63 2.15
C LEU A 275 -9.30 -20.87 2.47
N ALA A 276 -8.76 -22.08 2.26
CA ALA A 276 -9.43 -23.31 2.65
C ALA A 276 -9.53 -23.45 4.18
N ALA A 277 -8.47 -23.10 4.93
CA ALA A 277 -8.49 -23.09 6.39
C ALA A 277 -9.50 -22.08 6.95
N ALA A 278 -9.58 -20.88 6.36
CA ALA A 278 -10.58 -19.86 6.72
C ALA A 278 -12.01 -20.35 6.43
N PHE A 279 -12.22 -21.00 5.29
CA PHE A 279 -13.52 -21.61 4.98
C PHE A 279 -13.90 -22.69 5.99
N ALA A 280 -12.96 -23.53 6.40
CA ALA A 280 -13.19 -24.58 7.39
C ALA A 280 -13.59 -24.02 8.75
N ALA A 281 -12.85 -23.02 9.26
CA ALA A 281 -13.05 -22.45 10.60
C ALA A 281 -14.34 -21.61 10.73
N LEU A 282 -14.85 -21.03 9.64
CA LEU A 282 -16.08 -20.24 9.67
C LEU A 282 -17.33 -21.12 9.84
N PRO A 283 -18.34 -20.70 10.62
CA PRO A 283 -19.64 -21.35 10.64
C PRO A 283 -20.42 -21.09 9.33
N PRO A 284 -21.48 -21.86 9.04
CA PRO A 284 -22.41 -21.52 7.96
C PRO A 284 -22.91 -20.07 8.07
N GLY A 285 -22.88 -19.31 6.97
CA GLY A 285 -23.19 -17.88 6.96
C GLY A 285 -22.03 -16.96 7.40
N GLY A 286 -20.92 -17.52 7.87
CA GLY A 286 -19.71 -16.80 8.26
C GLY A 286 -19.05 -16.07 7.08
N ARG A 287 -18.26 -15.05 7.38
CA ARG A 287 -17.75 -14.09 6.40
C ARG A 287 -16.23 -14.11 6.32
N LEU A 288 -15.69 -13.98 5.12
CA LEU A 288 -14.28 -13.71 4.90
C LEU A 288 -14.14 -12.35 4.21
N VAL A 289 -13.27 -11.51 4.74
CA VAL A 289 -12.91 -10.21 4.18
C VAL A 289 -11.42 -10.21 3.88
N VAL A 290 -11.06 -10.09 2.62
CA VAL A 290 -9.68 -9.84 2.17
C VAL A 290 -9.55 -8.36 1.88
N SER A 291 -8.57 -7.70 2.50
CA SER A 291 -8.32 -6.28 2.25
C SER A 291 -6.85 -5.99 2.08
N GLU A 292 -6.46 -5.63 0.87
CA GLU A 292 -5.08 -5.34 0.54
C GLU A 292 -4.99 -4.51 -0.74
N PRO A 293 -3.82 -3.93 -1.06
CA PRO A 293 -3.56 -3.36 -2.37
C PRO A 293 -3.64 -4.44 -3.45
N MET A 294 -4.37 -4.16 -4.52
CA MET A 294 -4.65 -5.09 -5.61
C MET A 294 -4.27 -4.47 -6.96
N THR A 295 -3.97 -5.31 -7.95
CA THR A 295 -3.76 -4.85 -9.33
C THR A 295 -5.09 -4.47 -9.98
N GLY A 296 -5.04 -3.71 -11.07
CA GLY A 296 -6.23 -3.19 -11.75
C GLY A 296 -6.99 -4.22 -12.61
N GLY A 297 -6.48 -5.45 -12.73
CA GLY A 297 -7.07 -6.48 -13.59
C GLY A 297 -7.13 -6.02 -15.06
N ALA A 298 -8.34 -5.93 -15.62
CA ALA A 298 -8.55 -5.47 -16.99
C ALA A 298 -8.19 -3.98 -17.22
N ALA A 299 -8.11 -3.18 -16.16
CA ALA A 299 -7.76 -1.77 -16.21
C ALA A 299 -6.61 -1.45 -15.25
N PRO A 300 -5.34 -1.63 -15.68
CA PRO A 300 -4.17 -1.42 -14.84
C PRO A 300 -4.14 -0.03 -14.18
N THR A 301 -3.60 0.03 -12.97
CA THR A 301 -3.49 1.25 -12.16
C THR A 301 -2.03 1.51 -11.76
N VAL A 302 -1.68 2.78 -11.53
CA VAL A 302 -0.34 3.12 -11.06
C VAL A 302 -0.06 2.51 -9.68
N ALA A 303 -1.03 2.54 -8.76
CA ALA A 303 -0.84 1.98 -7.43
C ALA A 303 -0.65 0.44 -7.50
N GLY A 304 -1.56 -0.27 -8.15
CA GLY A 304 -1.52 -1.74 -8.19
C GLY A 304 -0.43 -2.30 -9.11
N ASP A 305 -0.39 -1.85 -10.36
CA ASP A 305 0.37 -2.50 -11.44
C ASP A 305 1.77 -1.90 -11.64
N VAL A 306 2.02 -0.69 -11.13
CA VAL A 306 3.37 -0.10 -11.13
C VAL A 306 4.01 -0.24 -9.76
N TYR A 307 3.37 0.27 -8.70
CA TYR A 307 3.97 0.27 -7.37
C TYR A 307 3.91 -1.11 -6.70
N PHE A 308 2.72 -1.62 -6.35
CA PHE A 308 2.59 -2.87 -5.57
C PHE A 308 3.05 -4.12 -6.33
N ALA A 309 2.83 -4.19 -7.65
CA ALA A 309 3.31 -5.32 -8.46
C ALA A 309 4.85 -5.42 -8.46
N LEU A 310 5.57 -4.29 -8.64
CA LEU A 310 7.03 -4.28 -8.57
C LEU A 310 7.54 -4.50 -7.15
N TYR A 311 6.86 -3.91 -6.15
CA TYR A 311 7.18 -4.08 -4.75
C TYR A 311 7.10 -5.56 -4.33
N CYS A 312 5.97 -6.24 -4.58
CA CYS A 312 5.82 -7.67 -4.28
C CYS A 312 6.81 -8.53 -5.08
N ARG A 313 7.13 -8.15 -6.32
CA ARG A 313 8.15 -8.85 -7.10
C ARG A 313 9.53 -8.75 -6.46
N ALA A 314 9.88 -7.59 -5.91
CA ALA A 314 11.14 -7.38 -5.20
C ALA A 314 11.19 -8.14 -3.86
N MET A 315 10.05 -8.36 -3.20
CA MET A 315 9.98 -9.19 -1.99
C MET A 315 10.28 -10.68 -2.25
N LYS A 316 10.11 -11.18 -3.50
CA LYS A 316 10.30 -12.58 -3.93
C LYS A 316 9.39 -13.62 -3.25
N THR A 317 8.47 -13.20 -2.38
CA THR A 317 7.63 -14.08 -1.55
C THR A 317 6.22 -14.30 -2.10
N GLY A 318 5.65 -13.29 -2.73
CA GLY A 318 4.27 -13.30 -3.20
C GLY A 318 4.04 -12.36 -4.39
N ARG A 319 2.78 -11.96 -4.59
CA ARG A 319 2.39 -11.08 -5.70
C ARG A 319 1.10 -10.31 -5.36
N ALA A 320 1.03 -9.07 -5.84
CA ALA A 320 -0.25 -8.37 -5.94
C ALA A 320 -1.15 -9.08 -6.95
N ARG A 321 -2.43 -9.24 -6.62
CA ARG A 321 -3.43 -9.93 -7.44
C ARG A 321 -4.57 -8.98 -7.78
N ALA A 322 -5.27 -9.23 -8.88
CA ALA A 322 -6.48 -8.48 -9.19
C ALA A 322 -7.65 -8.92 -8.29
N PRO A 323 -8.65 -8.06 -8.05
CA PRO A 323 -9.83 -8.43 -7.26
C PRO A 323 -10.53 -9.69 -7.79
N ASP A 324 -10.63 -9.85 -9.12
CA ASP A 324 -11.28 -11.00 -9.75
C ASP A 324 -10.49 -12.31 -9.56
N GLU A 325 -9.16 -12.23 -9.47
CA GLU A 325 -8.33 -13.41 -9.16
C GLU A 325 -8.58 -13.88 -7.73
N ILE A 326 -8.55 -12.96 -6.76
CA ILE A 326 -8.86 -13.26 -5.35
C ILE A 326 -10.29 -13.79 -5.22
N ALA A 327 -11.25 -13.15 -5.90
CA ALA A 327 -12.63 -13.62 -5.94
C ALA A 327 -12.76 -15.03 -6.52
N GLY A 328 -11.97 -15.37 -7.55
CA GLY A 328 -11.86 -16.71 -8.11
C GLY A 328 -11.33 -17.72 -7.08
N MET A 329 -10.27 -17.36 -6.34
CA MET A 329 -9.69 -18.19 -5.28
C MET A 329 -10.67 -18.43 -4.13
N LEU A 330 -11.44 -17.40 -3.73
CA LEU A 330 -12.51 -17.54 -2.72
C LEU A 330 -13.58 -18.55 -3.17
N ARG A 331 -14.03 -18.46 -4.43
CA ARG A 331 -15.01 -19.41 -4.98
C ARG A 331 -14.46 -20.84 -5.01
N GLN A 332 -13.19 -21.01 -5.37
CA GLN A 332 -12.52 -22.32 -5.34
C GLN A 332 -12.45 -22.91 -3.92
N ALA A 333 -12.29 -22.07 -2.90
CA ALA A 333 -12.33 -22.50 -1.49
C ALA A 333 -13.74 -22.79 -0.96
N GLY A 334 -14.80 -22.51 -1.74
CA GLY A 334 -16.19 -22.81 -1.38
C GLY A 334 -17.02 -21.59 -0.94
N PHE A 335 -16.44 -20.39 -0.89
CA PHE A 335 -17.20 -19.18 -0.57
C PHE A 335 -18.20 -18.83 -1.68
N ALA A 336 -19.40 -18.43 -1.27
CA ALA A 336 -20.46 -17.91 -2.12
C ALA A 336 -20.65 -16.40 -1.89
N GLN A 337 -21.53 -15.79 -2.70
CA GLN A 337 -21.83 -14.34 -2.63
C GLN A 337 -20.58 -13.46 -2.66
N VAL A 338 -19.58 -13.85 -3.46
CA VAL A 338 -18.30 -13.14 -3.53
C VAL A 338 -18.50 -11.79 -4.20
N ARG A 339 -18.04 -10.72 -3.53
CA ARG A 339 -18.20 -9.32 -3.94
C ARG A 339 -16.86 -8.58 -3.86
N CYS A 340 -16.72 -7.59 -4.73
CA CYS A 340 -15.60 -6.65 -4.75
C CYS A 340 -16.17 -5.22 -4.67
N PRO A 341 -16.50 -4.70 -3.48
CA PRO A 341 -17.10 -3.38 -3.36
C PRO A 341 -16.17 -2.29 -3.93
N ALA A 342 -16.77 -1.26 -4.54
CA ALA A 342 -16.03 -0.13 -5.08
C ALA A 342 -15.45 0.72 -3.93
N MET A 343 -14.16 0.99 -3.99
CA MET A 343 -13.45 1.78 -2.97
C MET A 343 -13.42 3.26 -3.34
N HIS A 344 -13.48 4.13 -2.32
CA HIS A 344 -13.28 5.57 -2.51
C HIS A 344 -11.86 5.91 -2.95
N GLN A 345 -10.86 5.20 -2.43
CA GLN A 345 -9.45 5.44 -2.70
C GLN A 345 -8.74 4.11 -2.95
N PRO A 346 -8.92 3.50 -4.12
CA PRO A 346 -8.37 2.16 -4.43
C PRO A 346 -6.83 2.11 -4.42
N HIS A 347 -6.15 3.26 -4.37
CA HIS A 347 -4.70 3.35 -4.19
C HIS A 347 -4.23 3.07 -2.76
N ILE A 348 -5.14 3.05 -1.78
CA ILE A 348 -4.84 2.69 -0.38
C ILE A 348 -5.07 1.20 -0.15
N THR A 349 -6.26 0.71 -0.50
CA THR A 349 -6.62 -0.71 -0.39
C THR A 349 -7.83 -1.03 -1.28
N SER A 350 -7.99 -2.31 -1.61
CA SER A 350 -9.20 -2.89 -2.18
C SER A 350 -9.76 -3.96 -1.25
N VAL A 351 -11.05 -4.28 -1.39
CA VAL A 351 -11.73 -5.30 -0.59
C VAL A 351 -12.32 -6.35 -1.52
N VAL A 352 -12.14 -7.62 -1.14
CA VAL A 352 -12.88 -8.76 -1.70
C VAL A 352 -13.47 -9.54 -0.53
N GLU A 353 -14.77 -9.78 -0.56
CA GLU A 353 -15.48 -10.47 0.52
C GLU A 353 -16.25 -11.68 -0.01
N GLY A 354 -16.45 -12.68 0.85
CA GLY A 354 -17.22 -13.88 0.54
C GLY A 354 -17.91 -14.45 1.78
N ARG A 355 -18.96 -15.24 1.56
CA ARG A 355 -19.75 -15.87 2.63
C ARG A 355 -19.72 -17.38 2.52
N LYS A 356 -19.54 -18.06 3.64
CA LYS A 356 -19.73 -19.51 3.71
C LYS A 356 -21.22 -19.81 3.51
N PRO A 357 -21.61 -20.66 2.55
CA PRO A 357 -23.01 -20.98 2.31
C PRO A 357 -23.70 -21.51 3.57
N VAL A 358 -24.96 -21.13 3.76
CA VAL A 358 -25.83 -21.80 4.73
C VAL A 358 -26.33 -23.08 4.06
N VAL A 359 -25.81 -24.22 4.47
CA VAL A 359 -26.38 -25.51 4.04
C VAL A 359 -27.72 -25.63 4.75
N THR A 360 -28.81 -25.47 4.00
CA THR A 360 -30.14 -25.80 4.50
C THR A 360 -30.24 -27.32 4.49
N PRO A 361 -30.58 -27.98 5.62
CA PRO A 361 -30.66 -29.44 5.71
C PRO A 361 -31.57 -30.08 4.67
#